data_AF-A0A0T5XAD0-F1
#
_entry.id   AF-A0A0T5XAD0-F1
#
_cell.length_a   1.000
_cell.length_b   1.000
_cell.length_c   1.000
_cell.angle_alpha   90.00
_cell.angle_beta   90.00
_cell.angle_gamma   90.00
#
_symmetry.space_group_name_H-M   'P 1'
#
loop_
_entity.id
_entity.type
_entity.pdbx_description
1 polymer ?
#
loop_
_entity_poly.entity_id
_entity_poly.type
_entity_poly.pdbx_seq_one_letter_code
_entity_poly.pdbx_strand_id
1 'polypeptide(L)'
;MIFYRRTGVATGGIISPGLLALGPFAPRTFAFVILSSLLVLSLLEVLVRVFGLYGRERVSFALLIAALLGFFSSPLLPWVGWVVPGLIAADMQRQGVIPTTLALFIVTGLSVLMGNLVYEIF
;
A
#
# COMPACT_ATOMS: atom_id res chain seq x y z
N MET A 1 -14.02 0.39 2.59
CA MET A 1 -14.66 -0.28 3.74
C MET A 1 -15.58 -1.44 3.34
N ILE A 2 -16.46 -1.28 2.34
CA ILE A 2 -17.38 -2.34 1.90
C ILE A 2 -16.64 -3.62 1.50
N PHE A 3 -15.55 -3.49 0.72
CA PHE A 3 -14.72 -4.62 0.29
C PHE A 3 -14.10 -5.38 1.46
N TYR A 4 -13.48 -4.67 2.42
CA TYR A 4 -12.89 -5.27 3.62
C TYR A 4 -13.93 -6.02 4.46
N ARG A 5 -15.15 -5.47 4.60
CA ARG A 5 -16.23 -6.13 5.35
C ARG A 5 -16.72 -7.42 4.69
N ARG A 6 -16.62 -7.53 3.36
CA ARG A 6 -17.06 -8.70 2.59
C ARG A 6 -15.99 -9.78 2.46
N THR A 7 -14.73 -9.39 2.30
CA THR A 7 -13.63 -10.31 1.98
C THR A 7 -12.67 -10.55 3.15
N GLY A 8 -12.66 -9.67 4.14
CA GLY A 8 -11.68 -9.67 5.23
C GLY A 8 -10.26 -9.26 4.81
N VAL A 9 -10.03 -8.93 3.53
CA VAL A 9 -8.70 -8.65 2.99
C VAL A 9 -8.40 -7.15 3.05
N ALA A 10 -7.29 -6.79 3.69
CA ALA A 10 -6.80 -5.42 3.76
C ALA A 10 -6.03 -5.03 2.48
N THR A 11 -5.97 -3.75 2.13
CA THR A 11 -5.41 -3.26 0.86
C THR A 11 -4.24 -2.29 1.05
N GLY A 12 -3.45 -2.47 2.12
CA GLY A 12 -2.52 -1.46 2.58
C GLY A 12 -3.23 -0.34 3.33
N GLY A 13 -4.23 -0.67 4.14
CA GLY A 13 -5.12 0.30 4.78
C GLY A 13 -6.11 0.99 3.83
N ILE A 14 -6.95 1.89 4.38
CA ILE A 14 -8.00 2.60 3.64
C ILE A 14 -7.42 3.65 2.69
N ILE A 15 -6.23 4.15 3.02
CA ILE A 15 -5.59 5.29 2.36
C ILE A 15 -4.93 4.89 1.03
N SER A 16 -4.31 3.70 0.97
CA SER A 16 -3.53 3.25 -0.19
C SER A 16 -4.30 3.20 -1.52
N PRO A 17 -5.45 2.52 -1.63
CA PRO A 17 -6.22 2.53 -2.88
C PRO A 17 -6.82 3.91 -3.19
N GLY A 18 -7.12 4.72 -2.17
CA GLY A 18 -7.62 6.09 -2.36
C GLY A 18 -6.56 7.00 -2.99
N LEU A 19 -5.33 7.00 -2.46
CA LEU A 19 -4.22 7.78 -3.01
C LEU A 19 -3.83 7.31 -4.41
N LEU A 20 -3.83 6.00 -4.65
CA LEU A 20 -3.55 5.45 -5.98
C LEU A 20 -4.64 5.81 -7.01
N ALA A 21 -5.89 5.99 -6.58
CA ALA A 21 -6.98 6.42 -7.45
C ALA A 21 -6.98 7.94 -7.74
N LEU A 22 -6.47 8.75 -6.80
CA LEU A 22 -6.34 10.21 -6.98
C LEU A 22 -5.15 10.59 -7.87
N GLY A 23 -4.10 9.78 -7.87
CA GLY A 23 -2.97 9.96 -8.78
C GLY A 23 -3.34 9.59 -10.23
N PRO A 24 -2.55 10.05 -11.22
CA PRO A 24 -2.67 9.52 -12.57
C PRO A 24 -2.44 8.00 -12.50
N PHE A 25 -3.45 7.23 -12.87
CA PHE A 25 -3.41 5.77 -12.85
C PHE A 25 -2.48 5.27 -13.97
N ALA A 26 -1.18 5.42 -13.76
CA ALA A 26 -0.15 4.92 -14.64
C ALA A 26 0.29 3.53 -14.14
N PRO A 27 0.37 2.51 -15.01
CA PRO A 27 0.83 1.18 -14.64
C PRO A 27 2.24 1.22 -14.01
N ARG A 28 3.05 2.22 -14.40
CA ARG A 28 4.39 2.46 -13.85
C ARG A 28 4.36 2.84 -12.36
N THR A 29 3.39 3.66 -11.92
CA THR A 29 3.25 4.06 -10.52
C THR A 29 2.86 2.86 -9.66
N PHE A 30 1.92 2.05 -10.14
CA PHE A 30 1.48 0.85 -9.44
C PHE A 30 2.62 -0.17 -9.29
N ALA A 31 3.39 -0.38 -10.36
CA ALA A 31 4.58 -1.22 -10.32
C ALA A 31 5.62 -0.69 -9.31
N PHE A 32 5.87 0.61 -9.28
CA PHE A 32 6.81 1.21 -8.33
C PHE A 32 6.36 1.04 -6.87
N VAL A 33 5.05 1.18 -6.60
CA VAL A 33 4.49 0.96 -5.26
C VAL A 33 4.61 -0.49 -4.81
N ILE A 34 4.33 -1.45 -5.70
CA ILE A 34 4.50 -2.88 -5.38
C ILE A 34 5.97 -3.20 -5.15
N LEU A 35 6.86 -2.68 -5.98
CA LEU A 35 8.29 -2.95 -5.87
C LEU A 35 8.86 -2.37 -4.56
N SER A 36 8.46 -1.14 -4.22
CA SER A 36 8.84 -0.52 -2.95
C SER A 36 8.21 -1.20 -1.74
N SER A 37 6.95 -1.66 -1.82
CA SER A 37 6.33 -2.43 -0.73
C SER A 37 7.02 -3.78 -0.53
N LEU A 38 7.47 -4.44 -1.60
CA LEU A 38 8.26 -5.68 -1.50
C LEU A 38 9.61 -5.45 -0.83
N LEU A 39 10.27 -4.31 -1.12
CA LEU A 39 11.51 -3.92 -0.42
C LEU A 39 11.27 -3.64 1.07
N VAL A 40 10.18 -2.94 1.41
CA VAL A 40 9.82 -2.72 2.83
C VAL A 40 9.50 -4.05 3.51
N LEU A 41 8.77 -4.94 2.83
CA LEU A 41 8.40 -6.25 3.36
C LEU A 41 9.64 -7.10 3.67
N SER A 42 10.62 -7.16 2.77
CA SER A 42 11.84 -7.93 2.99
C SER A 42 12.65 -7.40 4.18
N LEU A 43 12.77 -6.08 4.31
CA LEU A 43 13.41 -5.45 5.47
C LEU A 43 12.63 -5.72 6.77
N LEU A 44 11.30 -5.65 6.71
CA LEU A 44 10.42 -5.91 7.84
C LEU A 44 10.52 -7.36 8.31
N GLU A 45 10.59 -8.33 7.39
CA GLU A 45 10.78 -9.75 7.73
C GLU A 45 12.10 -10.00 8.47
N VAL A 46 13.19 -9.34 8.02
CA VAL A 46 14.48 -9.40 8.72
C VAL A 46 14.34 -8.85 10.14
N LEU A 47 13.73 -7.68 10.31
CA LEU A 47 13.51 -7.07 11.63
C LEU A 47 12.63 -7.93 12.53
N VAL A 48 11.57 -8.53 11.99
CA VAL A 48 10.66 -9.40 12.74
C VAL A 48 11.38 -10.65 13.22
N ARG A 49 12.31 -11.21 12.42
CA ARG A 49 13.13 -12.35 12.83
C ARG A 49 14.17 -11.98 13.90
N VAL A 50 14.78 -10.80 13.78
CA VAL A 50 15.83 -10.35 14.72
C VAL A 50 15.24 -9.91 16.06
N PHE A 51 14.20 -9.08 16.04
CA PHE A 51 13.63 -8.47 17.24
C PHE A 51 12.40 -9.19 17.77
N GLY A 52 11.84 -10.15 17.02
CA GLY A 52 10.61 -10.83 17.43
C GLY A 52 9.44 -9.85 17.53
N LEU A 53 9.27 -8.94 16.56
CA LEU A 53 8.19 -7.95 16.60
C LEU A 53 6.82 -8.63 16.49
N TYR A 54 5.83 -8.18 17.28
CA TYR A 54 4.46 -8.73 17.25
C TYR A 54 3.39 -7.64 17.17
N GLY A 55 2.23 -8.00 16.61
CA GLY A 55 1.03 -7.17 16.63
C GLY A 55 1.21 -5.79 15.97
N ARG A 56 0.98 -4.73 16.75
CA ARG A 56 0.96 -3.32 16.29
C ARG A 56 2.35 -2.76 16.02
N GLU A 57 3.39 -3.28 16.68
CA GLU A 57 4.76 -2.82 16.49
C GLU A 57 5.23 -3.04 15.05
N ARG A 58 4.83 -4.15 14.44
CA ARG A 58 5.13 -4.47 13.03
C ARG A 58 4.69 -3.36 12.08
N VAL A 59 3.50 -2.81 12.30
CA VAL A 59 2.95 -1.73 11.47
C VAL A 59 3.76 -0.46 11.65
N SER A 60 4.13 -0.11 12.88
CA SER A 60 4.97 1.06 13.16
C SER A 60 6.35 0.93 12.51
N PHE A 61 7.00 -0.23 12.60
CA PHE A 61 8.29 -0.47 11.96
C PHE A 61 8.19 -0.45 10.44
N ALA A 62 7.14 -1.03 9.86
CA ALA A 62 6.91 -0.97 8.41
C ALA A 62 6.77 0.48 7.92
N LEU A 63 6.05 1.33 8.68
CA LEU A 63 5.93 2.76 8.39
C LEU A 63 7.26 3.50 8.53
N LEU A 64 8.05 3.19 9.56
CA LEU A 64 9.37 3.80 9.75
C LEU A 64 10.34 3.44 8.61
N ILE A 65 10.38 2.17 8.20
CA ILE A 65 11.20 1.70 7.08
C ILE A 65 10.78 2.40 5.78
N ALA A 66 9.47 2.47 5.54
CA ALA A 66 8.95 3.12 4.33
C ALA A 66 9.21 4.63 4.33
N ALA A 67 9.14 5.30 5.48
CA ALA A 67 9.53 6.70 5.61
C ALA A 67 11.03 6.92 5.38
N LEU A 68 11.88 6.04 5.90
CA LEU A 68 13.33 6.05 5.66
C LEU A 68 13.65 5.88 4.17
N LEU A 69 13.04 4.89 3.52
CA LEU A 69 13.22 4.67 2.08
C LEU A 69 12.65 5.82 1.24
N GLY A 70 11.53 6.39 1.67
CA GLY A 70 10.91 7.57 1.07
C GLY A 70 11.84 8.78 1.09
N PHE A 71 12.58 8.99 2.18
CA PHE A 71 13.56 10.08 2.29
C PHE A 71 14.67 10.00 1.24
N PHE A 72 15.12 8.80 0.89
CA PHE A 72 16.13 8.59 -0.16
C PHE A 72 15.53 8.61 -1.57
N SER A 73 14.23 8.38 -1.71
CA SER A 73 13.54 8.41 -2.99
C SER A 73 13.23 9.85 -3.39
N SER A 74 13.88 10.32 -4.45
CA SER A 74 13.73 11.65 -5.08
C SER A 74 12.26 12.16 -5.10
N PRO A 75 12.01 13.50 -5.02
CA PRO A 75 10.69 14.12 -4.83
C PRO A 75 9.64 13.88 -5.94
N LEU A 76 9.88 12.97 -6.87
CA LEU A 76 9.00 12.69 -8.02
C LEU A 76 7.61 12.13 -7.62
N LEU A 77 7.41 11.60 -6.40
CA LEU A 77 6.08 11.24 -5.88
C LEU A 77 5.97 11.50 -4.35
N PRO A 78 5.60 12.72 -3.92
CA PRO A 78 5.75 13.17 -2.54
C PRO A 78 4.87 12.48 -1.48
N TRP A 79 3.94 11.61 -1.86
CA TRP A 79 2.95 11.00 -0.94
C TRP A 79 2.82 9.49 -1.11
N VAL A 80 2.90 9.03 -2.35
CA VAL A 80 2.81 7.62 -2.72
C VAL A 80 4.11 6.87 -2.40
N GLY A 81 5.25 7.56 -2.31
CA GLY A 81 6.56 6.93 -2.07
C GLY A 81 6.89 6.61 -0.61
N TRP A 82 6.17 7.17 0.37
CA TRP A 82 6.61 7.17 1.77
C TRP A 82 5.72 6.32 2.68
N VAL A 83 4.40 6.55 2.67
CA VAL A 83 3.48 5.91 3.63
C VAL A 83 2.78 4.69 3.04
N VAL A 84 2.35 4.81 1.78
CA VAL A 84 1.62 3.77 1.04
C VAL A 84 2.38 2.43 0.99
N PRO A 85 3.67 2.38 0.56
CA PRO A 85 4.39 1.11 0.50
C PRO A 85 4.59 0.47 1.88
N GLY A 86 4.71 1.27 2.95
CA GLY A 86 4.81 0.76 4.32
C GLY A 86 3.53 0.11 4.82
N LEU A 87 2.38 0.73 4.54
CA LEU A 87 1.07 0.14 4.87
C LEU A 87 0.81 -1.15 4.07
N ILE A 88 1.13 -1.13 2.77
CA ILE A 88 0.97 -2.30 1.90
C ILE A 88 1.89 -3.42 2.39
N ALA A 89 3.15 -3.14 2.71
CA ALA A 89 4.09 -4.13 3.24
C ALA A 89 3.61 -4.74 4.56
N ALA A 90 3.09 -3.92 5.48
CA ALA A 90 2.54 -4.40 6.73
C ALA A 90 1.35 -5.37 6.50
N ASP A 91 0.47 -5.06 5.55
CA ASP A 91 -0.63 -5.95 5.19
C ASP A 91 -0.12 -7.19 4.43
N MET A 92 0.87 -7.06 3.54
CA MET A 92 1.50 -8.18 2.83
C MET A 92 2.08 -9.19 3.80
N GLN A 93 2.69 -8.73 4.89
CA GLN A 93 3.24 -9.59 5.92
C GLN A 93 2.15 -10.39 6.65
N ARG A 94 0.96 -9.82 6.86
CA ARG A 94 -0.11 -10.45 7.66
C ARG A 94 -0.94 -11.45 6.88
N GLN A 95 -1.24 -11.15 5.62
CA GLN A 95 -2.17 -11.94 4.79
C GLN A 95 -1.54 -12.48 3.51
N GLY A 96 -0.29 -12.12 3.21
CA GLY A 96 0.44 -12.53 2.03
C GLY A 96 0.44 -11.48 0.91
N VAL A 97 1.43 -11.61 0.01
CA VAL A 97 1.64 -10.69 -1.11
C VAL A 97 0.55 -10.78 -2.16
N ILE A 98 0.15 -12.00 -2.54
CA ILE A 98 -0.85 -12.22 -3.60
C ILE A 98 -2.22 -11.61 -3.24
N PRO A 99 -2.83 -11.90 -2.07
CA PRO A 99 -4.15 -11.36 -1.75
C PRO A 99 -4.14 -9.85 -1.57
N THR A 100 -3.06 -9.27 -1.05
CA THR A 100 -2.92 -7.81 -0.95
C THR A 100 -2.84 -7.14 -2.30
N THR A 101 -2.00 -7.63 -3.22
CA THR A 101 -1.85 -7.02 -4.54
C THR A 101 -3.14 -7.10 -5.36
N LEU A 102 -3.83 -8.24 -5.30
CA LEU A 102 -5.09 -8.43 -6.01
C LEU A 102 -6.19 -7.52 -5.44
N ALA A 103 -6.33 -7.50 -4.12
CA ALA A 103 -7.30 -6.62 -3.46
C ALA A 103 -6.99 -5.14 -3.74
N LEU A 104 -5.72 -4.73 -3.69
CA LEU A 104 -5.28 -3.38 -4.02
C LEU A 104 -5.69 -3.02 -5.45
N PHE A 105 -5.43 -3.90 -6.42
CA PHE A 105 -5.76 -3.67 -7.83
C PHE A 105 -7.27 -3.51 -8.05
N ILE A 106 -8.07 -4.43 -7.49
CA ILE A 106 -9.54 -4.40 -7.61
C ILE A 106 -10.10 -3.13 -6.98
N VAL A 107 -9.70 -2.81 -5.74
CA VAL A 107 -10.26 -1.65 -5.02
C VAL A 107 -9.84 -0.34 -5.68
N THR A 108 -8.58 -0.22 -6.10
CA THR A 108 -8.13 1.00 -6.79
C THR A 108 -8.84 1.17 -8.13
N GLY A 109 -9.00 0.11 -8.92
CA GLY A 109 -9.75 0.16 -10.19
C GLY A 109 -11.22 0.56 -10.00
N LEU A 110 -11.89 0.03 -8.97
CA LEU A 110 -13.25 0.44 -8.62
C LEU A 110 -13.32 1.91 -8.18
N SER A 111 -12.34 2.38 -7.41
CA SER A 111 -12.27 3.77 -6.97
C SER A 111 -12.11 4.74 -8.15
N VAL A 112 -11.28 4.40 -9.14
CA VAL A 112 -11.12 5.22 -10.36
C VAL A 112 -12.40 5.23 -11.19
N LEU A 113 -13.02 4.06 -11.41
CA LEU A 113 -14.27 3.96 -12.17
C LEU A 113 -15.37 4.83 -11.53
N MET A 114 -15.51 4.76 -10.21
CA MET A 114 -16.47 5.58 -9.47
C MET A 114 -16.14 7.08 -9.56
N GLY A 115 -14.86 7.45 -9.49
CA GLY A 115 -14.42 8.84 -9.69
C GLY A 115 -14.80 9.39 -11.06
N ASN A 116 -14.56 8.63 -12.13
CA ASN A 116 -14.92 9.02 -13.49
C ASN A 116 -16.44 9.14 -13.68
N LEU A 117 -17.22 8.20 -13.14
CA LEU A 117 -18.68 8.23 -13.26
C LEU A 117 -19.30 9.43 -12.54
N VAL A 118 -18.75 9.81 -11.38
CA VAL A 118 -19.19 11.03 -10.69
C VAL A 118 -18.83 12.27 -11.51
N TYR A 119 -17.63 12.31 -12.12
CA TYR A 119 -17.22 13.44 -12.96
C TYR A 119 -18.07 13.58 -14.24
N GLU A 120 -18.60 12.49 -14.80
CA GLU A 120 -19.50 12.57 -15.96
C GLU A 120 -20.92 13.05 -15.60
N ILE A 121 -21.33 12.90 -14.34
CA ILE A 121 -22.68 13.28 -13.87
C ILE A 121 -22.77 14.76 -13.47
N PHE A 122 -21.65 15.41 -13.13
CA PHE A 122 -21.57 16.79 -12.65
C PHE A 122 -20.82 17.69 -13.62
#